data_AF-A0A8T6DS43-F1
#
_entry.id   AF-A0A8T6DS43-F1
#
_cell.length_a   1.000
_cell.length_b   1.000
_cell.length_c   1.000
_cell.angle_alpha   90.00
_cell.angle_beta   90.00
_cell.angle_gamma   90.00
#
_symmetry.space_group_name_H-M   'P 1'
#
loop_
_entity.id
_entity.type
_entity.pdbx_description
1 polymer ?
#
loop_
_entity_poly.entity_id
_entity_poly.type
_entity_poly.pdbx_seq_one_letter_code
_entity_poly.pdbx_strand_id
1 'polypeptide(L)'
;MGWDAQPGDGHLESLRRSIVINQFGSYGDEATLAEALTRFRKHASGERTLVPDMRAAAFGLSSQQSGRDVADALWRLYDTAELHEEKVRILGALTRTRDSALLADLLDSSLSDRVRSQDTPIVLIQAGASPDGREQTWEFVQDNWAELD
;
A
#
# COMPACT_ATOMS: atom_id res chain seq x y z
N MET A 1 11.72 18.46 9.71
CA MET A 1 11.43 17.32 8.82
C MET A 1 9.92 17.13 8.82
N GLY A 2 9.30 17.29 7.65
CA GLY A 2 7.85 17.18 7.48
C GLY A 2 7.54 16.57 6.11
N TRP A 3 6.26 16.42 5.80
CA TRP A 3 5.78 15.78 4.58
C TRP A 3 6.09 16.54 3.29
N ASP A 4 6.36 17.84 3.40
CA ASP A 4 6.61 18.72 2.26
C ASP A 4 8.11 18.96 2.08
N ALA A 5 8.54 18.97 0.81
CA ALA A 5 9.91 19.30 0.43
C ALA A 5 10.27 20.73 0.85
N GLN A 6 11.53 20.94 1.24
CA GLN A 6 12.06 22.24 1.63
C GLN A 6 12.99 22.80 0.54
N PRO A 7 13.16 24.13 0.45
CA PRO A 7 14.13 24.72 -0.45
C PRO A 7 15.54 24.17 -0.19
N GLY A 8 16.18 23.62 -1.23
CA GLY A 8 17.51 23.00 -1.13
C GLY A 8 17.51 21.48 -0.91
N ASP A 9 16.34 20.84 -0.81
CA ASP A 9 16.26 19.39 -0.76
C ASP A 9 16.78 18.75 -2.05
N GLY A 10 17.81 17.93 -1.91
CA GLY A 10 18.26 17.02 -2.97
C GLY A 10 17.49 15.68 -2.94
N HIS A 11 17.79 14.82 -3.91
CA HIS A 11 17.18 13.49 -4.03
C HIS A 11 17.28 12.64 -2.74
N LEU A 12 18.45 12.64 -2.09
CA LEU A 12 18.68 11.90 -0.85
C LEU A 12 17.76 12.35 0.30
N GLU A 13 17.46 13.65 0.40
CA GLU A 13 16.59 14.16 1.46
C GLU A 13 15.12 13.80 1.20
N SER A 14 14.72 13.74 -0.08
CA SER A 14 13.40 13.21 -0.47
C SER A 14 13.22 11.74 -0.07
N LEU A 15 14.21 10.89 -0.39
CA LEU A 15 14.20 9.48 0.02
C LEU A 15 14.18 9.33 1.54
N ARG A 16 15.05 10.06 2.24
CA ARG A 16 15.13 10.02 3.71
C ARG A 16 13.82 10.44 4.37
N ARG A 17 13.15 11.48 3.84
CA ARG A 17 11.82 11.90 4.32
C ARG A 17 10.81 10.77 4.25
N SER A 18 10.70 10.11 3.09
CA SER A 18 9.75 9.01 2.89
C SER A 18 10.02 7.85 3.85
N ILE A 19 11.29 7.49 4.04
CA ILE A 19 11.70 6.43 4.99
C ILE A 19 11.33 6.79 6.43
N VAL A 20 11.67 7.99 6.89
CA VAL A 20 11.42 8.43 8.27
C VAL A 20 9.91 8.49 8.56
N ILE A 21 9.12 9.05 7.63
CA ILE A 21 7.66 9.11 7.74
C ILE A 21 7.06 7.69 7.77
N ASN A 22 7.53 6.80 6.89
CA ASN A 22 7.08 5.42 6.88
C ASN A 22 7.36 4.73 8.23
N GLN A 23 8.54 4.93 8.82
CA GLN A 23 8.85 4.33 10.12
C GLN A 23 7.98 4.87 11.26
N PHE A 24 7.78 6.19 11.37
CA PHE A 24 6.92 6.76 12.40
C PHE A 24 5.50 6.18 12.33
N GLY A 25 4.89 6.21 11.14
CA GLY A 25 3.53 5.72 10.98
C GLY A 25 3.43 4.19 11.15
N SER A 26 4.43 3.42 10.69
CA SER A 26 4.44 1.97 10.85
C SER A 26 4.47 1.55 12.32
N TYR A 27 5.14 2.33 13.19
CA TYR A 27 5.14 2.14 14.64
C TYR A 27 3.92 2.75 15.35
N GLY A 28 2.93 3.26 14.61
CA GLY A 28 1.66 3.70 15.19
C GLY A 28 1.63 5.17 15.62
N ASP A 29 2.53 6.03 15.14
CA ASP A 29 2.42 7.47 15.39
C ASP A 29 1.13 8.04 14.77
N GLU A 30 0.16 8.36 15.63
CA GLU A 30 -1.20 8.74 15.23
C GLU A 30 -1.21 10.00 14.35
N ALA A 31 -0.35 10.98 14.64
CA ALA A 31 -0.25 12.21 13.86
C ALA A 31 0.21 11.92 12.44
N THR A 32 1.23 11.07 12.27
CA THR A 32 1.73 10.64 10.96
C THR A 32 0.67 9.86 10.19
N LEU A 33 -0.07 8.97 10.86
CA LEU A 33 -1.12 8.16 10.22
C LEU A 33 -2.32 9.02 9.75
N ALA A 34 -2.80 9.93 10.61
CA ALA A 34 -3.87 10.85 10.25
C ALA A 34 -3.49 11.75 9.06
N GLU A 35 -2.23 12.18 9.04
CA GLU A 35 -1.70 13.05 8.00
C GLU A 35 -1.42 12.29 6.69
N ALA A 36 -1.03 11.01 6.77
CA ALA A 36 -0.96 10.09 5.64
C ALA A 36 -2.32 9.91 4.98
N LEU A 37 -3.36 9.62 5.79
CA LEU A 37 -4.73 9.45 5.35
C LEU A 37 -5.28 10.72 4.69
N THR A 38 -5.01 11.88 5.29
CA THR A 38 -5.40 13.18 4.73
C THR A 38 -4.79 13.40 3.35
N ARG A 39 -3.47 13.16 3.19
CA ARG A 39 -2.82 13.31 1.88
C ARG A 39 -3.26 12.28 0.87
N PHE A 40 -3.46 11.03 1.28
CA PHE A 40 -4.00 9.99 0.41
C PHE A 40 -5.38 10.38 -0.14
N ARG A 41 -6.29 10.85 0.71
CA ARG A 41 -7.64 11.27 0.28
C ARG A 41 -7.60 12.43 -0.72
N LYS A 42 -6.72 13.41 -0.50
CA LYS A 42 -6.50 14.51 -1.45
C LYS A 42 -5.92 14.04 -2.77
N HIS A 43 -5.06 13.03 -2.74
CA HIS A 43 -4.53 12.41 -3.95
C HIS A 43 -5.60 11.62 -4.70
N ALA A 44 -6.34 10.75 -4.00
CA ALA A 44 -7.37 9.88 -4.57
C ALA A 44 -8.56 10.66 -5.15
N SER A 45 -8.87 11.85 -4.60
CA SER A 45 -9.90 12.74 -5.13
C SER A 45 -9.44 13.64 -6.27
N GLY A 46 -8.13 13.69 -6.57
CA GLY A 46 -7.54 14.62 -7.53
C GLY A 46 -7.38 16.05 -7.02
N GLU A 47 -7.73 16.36 -5.77
CA GLU A 47 -7.54 17.69 -5.15
C GLU A 47 -6.04 18.07 -5.13
N ARG A 48 -5.16 17.13 -4.80
CA ARG A 48 -3.72 17.35 -4.77
C ARG A 48 -2.94 16.08 -5.06
N THR A 49 -2.14 16.11 -6.11
CA THR A 49 -1.24 14.99 -6.46
C THR A 49 -0.07 14.87 -5.51
N LEU A 50 0.13 13.67 -4.94
CA LEU A 50 1.33 13.32 -4.19
C LEU A 50 2.52 13.14 -5.15
N VAL A 51 3.67 13.66 -4.74
CA VAL A 51 4.94 13.38 -5.41
C VAL A 51 5.27 11.88 -5.32
N PRO A 52 5.89 11.28 -6.35
CA PRO A 52 6.12 9.83 -6.42
C PRO A 52 6.77 9.22 -5.16
N ASP A 53 7.82 9.86 -4.64
CA ASP A 53 8.58 9.41 -3.47
C ASP A 53 7.73 9.26 -2.20
N MET A 54 6.62 10.00 -2.10
CA MET A 54 5.73 10.01 -0.93
C MET A 54 4.55 9.05 -1.07
N ARG A 55 4.24 8.55 -2.28
CA ARG A 55 3.05 7.72 -2.52
C ARG A 55 3.10 6.42 -1.75
N ALA A 56 4.23 5.72 -1.78
CA ALA A 56 4.37 4.44 -1.08
C ALA A 56 4.13 4.58 0.43
N ALA A 57 4.70 5.61 1.06
CA ALA A 57 4.47 5.91 2.47
C ALA A 57 3.01 6.29 2.74
N ALA A 58 2.45 7.25 1.99
CA ALA A 58 1.09 7.73 2.20
C ALA A 58 0.03 6.62 1.99
N PHE A 59 0.14 5.85 0.91
CA PHE A 59 -0.84 4.81 0.56
C PHE A 59 -0.79 3.68 1.58
N GLY A 60 0.42 3.18 1.87
CA GLY A 60 0.61 2.08 2.81
C GLY A 60 0.18 2.43 4.23
N LEU A 61 0.52 3.62 4.72
CA LEU A 61 0.10 4.09 6.04
C LEU A 61 -1.40 4.34 6.13
N SER A 62 -2.02 4.82 5.05
CA SER A 62 -3.48 4.97 5.01
C SER A 62 -4.17 3.61 5.10
N SER A 63 -3.66 2.60 4.39
CA SER A 63 -4.19 1.23 4.43
C SER A 63 -4.10 0.60 5.82
N GLN A 64 -3.06 0.90 6.59
CA GLN A 64 -2.80 0.29 7.91
C GLN A 64 -3.88 0.55 8.97
N GLN A 65 -4.58 1.70 8.92
CA GLN A 65 -5.59 2.06 9.93
C GLN A 65 -6.97 2.37 9.35
N SER A 66 -7.17 2.15 8.06
CA SER A 66 -8.42 2.51 7.40
C SER A 66 -9.21 1.28 6.98
N GLY A 67 -10.52 1.46 6.86
CA GLY A 67 -11.42 0.41 6.45
C GLY A 67 -11.59 0.32 4.94
N ARG A 68 -12.72 -0.26 4.56
CA ARG A 68 -13.11 -0.53 3.18
C ARG A 68 -13.05 0.71 2.26
N ASP A 69 -13.28 1.91 2.77
CA ASP A 69 -13.26 3.17 1.98
C ASP A 69 -11.90 3.44 1.32
N VAL A 70 -10.81 3.20 2.06
CA VAL A 70 -9.44 3.38 1.57
C VAL A 70 -9.05 2.26 0.61
N ALA A 71 -9.41 1.01 0.92
CA ALA A 71 -9.19 -0.11 0.01
C ALA A 71 -9.88 0.10 -1.35
N ASP A 72 -11.13 0.57 -1.34
CA ASP A 72 -11.86 0.90 -2.58
C ASP A 72 -11.22 2.05 -3.35
N ALA A 73 -10.72 3.06 -2.65
CA ALA A 73 -9.99 4.15 -3.30
C ALA A 73 -8.68 3.69 -3.93
N LEU A 74 -7.93 2.81 -3.26
CA LEU A 74 -6.72 2.18 -3.80
C LEU A 74 -7.05 1.33 -5.03
N TRP A 75 -8.10 0.51 -4.99
CA TRP A 75 -8.54 -0.26 -6.15
C TRP A 75 -8.95 0.62 -7.34
N ARG A 76 -9.66 1.73 -7.11
CA ARG A 76 -9.95 2.71 -8.17
C ARG A 76 -8.68 3.30 -8.79
N LEU A 77 -7.69 3.64 -7.97
CA LEU A 77 -6.39 4.10 -8.45
C LEU A 77 -5.66 2.99 -9.23
N TYR A 78 -5.73 1.75 -8.78
CA TYR A 78 -5.14 0.59 -9.47
C TYR A 78 -5.73 0.40 -10.86
N ASP A 79 -7.06 0.47 -10.97
CA ASP A 79 -7.79 0.25 -12.21
C ASP A 79 -7.52 1.36 -13.24
N THR A 80 -7.28 2.59 -12.77
CA THR A 80 -7.01 3.77 -13.62
C THR A 80 -5.53 4.04 -13.87
N ALA A 81 -4.61 3.37 -13.16
CA ALA A 81 -3.17 3.55 -13.34
C ALA A 81 -2.70 3.01 -14.70
N GLU A 82 -2.03 3.86 -15.48
CA GLU A 82 -1.39 3.47 -16.75
C GLU A 82 -0.04 2.79 -16.53
N LEU A 83 0.72 3.27 -15.54
CA LEU A 83 2.05 2.77 -15.23
C LEU A 83 1.98 1.53 -14.35
N HIS A 84 2.65 0.46 -14.78
CA HIS A 84 2.73 -0.79 -14.02
C HIS A 84 3.39 -0.60 -12.65
N GLU A 85 4.39 0.26 -12.55
CA GLU A 85 5.05 0.59 -11.27
C GLU A 85 4.05 1.16 -10.24
N GLU A 86 3.08 1.96 -10.68
CA GLU A 86 2.03 2.49 -9.80
C GLU A 86 1.07 1.39 -9.36
N LYS A 87 0.70 0.47 -10.26
CA LYS A 87 -0.11 -0.71 -9.91
C LYS A 87 0.56 -1.55 -8.82
N VAL A 88 1.85 -1.86 -8.98
CA VAL A 88 2.64 -2.61 -8.00
C VAL A 88 2.72 -1.86 -6.65
N ARG A 89 2.93 -0.54 -6.69
CA ARG A 89 2.93 0.31 -5.49
C ARG A 89 1.58 0.24 -4.74
N ILE A 90 0.48 0.23 -5.47
CA ILE A 90 -0.87 0.15 -4.89
C ILE A 90 -1.13 -1.24 -4.31
N LEU A 91 -0.72 -2.32 -4.99
CA LEU A 91 -0.81 -3.67 -4.44
C LEU A 91 -0.05 -3.77 -3.11
N GLY A 92 1.18 -3.24 -3.05
CA GLY A 92 1.95 -3.21 -1.81
C GLY A 92 1.37 -2.29 -0.72
N ALA A 93 0.51 -1.34 -1.07
CA ALA A 93 -0.25 -0.58 -0.08
C ALA A 93 -1.43 -1.39 0.46
N LEU A 94 -2.14 -2.13 -0.40
CA LEU A 94 -3.28 -2.97 -0.01
C LEU A 94 -2.85 -4.09 0.96
N THR A 95 -1.65 -4.66 0.81
CA THR A 95 -1.12 -5.69 1.72
C THR A 95 -0.87 -5.21 3.15
N ARG A 96 -0.84 -3.88 3.38
CA ARG A 96 -0.61 -3.28 4.71
C ARG A 96 -1.88 -3.13 5.56
N THR A 97 -3.03 -3.54 5.05
CA THR A 97 -4.28 -3.54 5.83
C THR A 97 -4.14 -4.41 7.08
N ARG A 98 -4.83 -4.01 8.15
CA ARG A 98 -5.00 -4.80 9.38
C ARG A 98 -6.35 -5.52 9.42
N ASP A 99 -7.20 -5.29 8.43
CA ASP A 99 -8.50 -5.94 8.28
C ASP A 99 -8.32 -7.25 7.51
N SER A 100 -8.57 -8.37 8.19
CA SER A 100 -8.40 -9.72 7.62
C SER A 100 -9.33 -10.01 6.45
N ALA A 101 -10.53 -9.42 6.42
CA ALA A 101 -11.45 -9.58 5.31
C ALA A 101 -10.94 -8.84 4.06
N LEU A 102 -10.41 -7.63 4.25
CA LEU A 102 -9.79 -6.89 3.13
C LEU A 102 -8.51 -7.57 2.63
N LEU A 103 -7.75 -8.21 3.53
CA LEU A 103 -6.59 -9.00 3.12
C LEU A 103 -7.02 -10.25 2.33
N ALA A 104 -8.10 -10.92 2.72
CA ALA A 104 -8.65 -12.06 1.99
C ALA A 104 -9.05 -11.65 0.57
N ASP A 105 -9.82 -10.56 0.45
CA ASP A 105 -10.24 -10.00 -0.84
C ASP A 105 -9.03 -9.70 -1.75
N LEU A 106 -7.92 -9.20 -1.18
CA LEU A 106 -6.69 -8.94 -1.92
C LEU A 106 -5.99 -10.22 -2.38
N LEU A 107 -5.88 -11.22 -1.49
CA LEU A 107 -5.26 -12.51 -1.82
C LEU A 107 -6.05 -13.21 -2.94
N ASP A 108 -7.38 -13.29 -2.83
CA ASP A 108 -8.24 -13.82 -3.88
C ASP A 108 -8.09 -13.03 -5.18
N SER A 109 -8.07 -11.70 -5.10
CA SER A 109 -7.85 -10.85 -6.27
C SER A 109 -6.50 -11.12 -6.94
N SER A 110 -5.47 -11.51 -6.17
CA SER A 110 -4.12 -11.77 -6.68
C SER A 110 -4.01 -13.02 -7.56
N LEU A 111 -4.97 -13.95 -7.46
CA LEU A 111 -5.09 -15.12 -8.35
C LEU A 111 -6.17 -14.96 -9.43
N SER A 112 -6.94 -13.87 -9.39
CA SER A 112 -7.96 -13.57 -10.39
C SER A 112 -7.40 -12.82 -11.59
N ASP A 113 -8.19 -12.70 -12.67
CA ASP A 113 -7.86 -11.89 -13.85
C ASP A 113 -7.68 -10.38 -13.55
N ARG A 114 -8.05 -9.91 -12.35
CA ARG A 114 -7.90 -8.50 -11.98
C ARG A 114 -6.44 -8.10 -11.77
N VAL A 115 -5.66 -8.99 -11.16
CA VAL A 115 -4.22 -8.78 -10.90
C VAL A 115 -3.45 -9.64 -11.89
N ARG A 116 -2.40 -9.08 -12.48
CA ARG A 116 -1.56 -9.85 -13.40
C ARG A 116 -0.87 -10.96 -12.60
N SER A 117 -0.85 -12.18 -13.13
CA SER A 117 -0.22 -13.34 -12.47
C SER A 117 1.25 -13.10 -12.07
N GLN A 118 1.99 -12.29 -12.82
CA GLN A 118 3.37 -11.89 -12.46
C GLN A 118 3.48 -11.03 -11.18
N ASP A 119 2.37 -10.40 -10.75
CA ASP A 119 2.31 -9.55 -9.56
C ASP A 119 1.80 -10.32 -8.33
N THR A 120 1.29 -11.54 -8.49
CA THR A 120 0.88 -12.41 -7.37
C THR A 120 2.02 -12.61 -6.36
N PRO A 121 3.28 -12.92 -6.76
CA PRO A 121 4.36 -13.14 -5.81
C PRO A 121 4.63 -11.92 -4.91
N ILE A 122 4.53 -10.69 -5.44
CA ILE A 122 4.77 -9.49 -4.63
C ILE A 122 3.66 -9.26 -3.59
N VAL A 123 2.41 -9.62 -3.92
CA VAL A 123 1.30 -9.58 -2.95
C VAL A 123 1.57 -10.59 -1.82
N LEU A 124 1.86 -11.85 -2.17
CA LEU A 124 2.09 -12.92 -1.20
C LEU A 124 3.29 -12.63 -0.28
N ILE A 125 4.41 -12.18 -0.84
CA ILE A 125 5.61 -11.85 -0.07
C ILE A 125 5.33 -10.71 0.93
N GLN A 126 4.65 -9.65 0.49
CA GLN A 126 4.40 -8.50 1.36
C GLN A 126 3.32 -8.76 2.41
N ALA A 127 2.23 -9.43 2.03
CA ALA A 127 1.17 -9.85 2.97
C ALA A 127 1.72 -10.82 4.03
N GLY A 128 2.52 -11.80 3.60
CA GLY A 128 3.15 -12.79 4.48
C GLY A 128 4.20 -12.20 5.44
N ALA A 129 4.82 -11.07 5.06
CA ALA A 129 5.77 -10.37 5.92
C ALA A 129 5.10 -9.63 7.09
N SER A 130 3.82 -9.26 6.95
CA SER A 130 3.04 -8.58 8.00
C SER A 130 2.68 -9.53 9.13
N PRO A 131 2.83 -9.15 10.42
CA PRO A 131 2.33 -9.96 11.54
C PRO A 131 0.84 -10.28 11.41
N ASP A 132 0.04 -9.32 10.94
CA ASP A 132 -1.42 -9.45 10.83
C ASP A 132 -1.83 -10.34 9.65
N GLY A 133 -0.99 -10.44 8.61
CA GLY A 133 -1.30 -11.16 7.37
C GLY A 133 -0.59 -12.51 7.20
N ARG A 134 0.40 -12.82 8.05
CA ARG A 134 1.28 -13.97 7.88
C ARG A 134 0.56 -15.30 7.83
N GLU A 135 -0.28 -15.57 8.84
CA GLU A 135 -0.98 -16.85 8.97
C GLU A 135 -1.98 -17.02 7.83
N GLN A 136 -2.81 -16.01 7.58
CA GLN A 136 -3.78 -16.01 6.49
C GLN A 136 -3.14 -16.18 5.11
N THR A 137 -2.00 -15.50 4.85
CA THR A 137 -1.28 -15.67 3.57
C THR A 137 -0.69 -17.07 3.44
N TRP A 138 -0.19 -17.64 4.54
CA TRP A 138 0.34 -19.00 4.55
C TRP A 138 -0.75 -20.06 4.29
N GLU A 139 -1.93 -19.90 4.88
CA GLU A 139 -3.11 -20.73 4.59
C GLU A 139 -3.51 -20.61 3.12
N PHE A 140 -3.64 -19.38 2.63
CA PHE A 140 -3.98 -19.12 1.23
C PHE A 140 -3.01 -19.79 0.23
N VAL A 141 -1.70 -19.75 0.50
CA VAL A 141 -0.70 -20.40 -0.36
C VAL A 141 -0.86 -21.93 -0.35
N GLN A 142 -1.15 -22.53 0.81
CA GLN A 142 -1.37 -23.98 0.90
C GLN A 142 -2.63 -24.40 0.13
N ASP A 143 -3.71 -23.64 0.29
CA ASP A 143 -5.00 -23.94 -0.34
C ASP A 143 -4.96 -23.78 -1.87
N ASN A 144 -4.08 -22.91 -2.38
CA ASN A 144 -3.96 -22.59 -3.80
C ASN A 144 -2.63 -23.07 -4.41
N TRP A 145 -1.94 -24.02 -3.78
CA TRP A 145 -0.61 -24.45 -4.22
C TRP A 145 -0.54 -24.86 -5.70
N ALA A 146 -1.59 -25.52 -6.21
CA ALA A 146 -1.65 -25.96 -7.61
C ALA A 146 -1.68 -24.84 -8.65
N GLU A 147 -2.11 -23.63 -8.27
CA GLU A 147 -2.11 -22.44 -9.13
C GLU A 147 -0.77 -21.68 -9.05
N LEU A 148 0.08 -22.02 -8.08
CA LEU A 148 1.35 -21.34 -7.77
C LEU A 148 2.61 -22.13 -8.19
N ASP A 149 2.47 -23.40 -8.58
CA ASP A 149 3.53 -24.32 -9.02
C ASP A 149 3.77 -24.26 -10.54
#